data_AF-W7BPZ4-F1
#
_entry.id   AF-W7BPZ4-F1
#
_cell.length_a   1.000
_cell.length_b   1.000
_cell.length_c   1.000
_cell.angle_alpha   90.00
_cell.angle_beta   90.00
_cell.angle_gamma   90.00
#
_symmetry.space_group_name_H-M   'P 1'
#
loop_
_entity.id
_entity.type
_entity.pdbx_description
1 polymer ?
#
loop_
_entity_poly.entity_id
_entity_poly.type
_entity_poly.pdbx_seq_one_letter_code
_entity_poly.pdbx_strand_id
1 'polypeptide(L)'
;MPGLSNVLVDMVSFEEAVIPLKNNYLSLLPIGTLPPNPLELLRSDEFKALLGKLKEEFDVILLDCPPINLFTDARVVAAESDGVILLINSQTTSEEDVRKSKSLLDQVDANILGAVLNNKRYNQKQMASYNYY
;
A
#
# COMPACT_ATOMS: atom_id res chain seq x y z
N MET A 1 15.55 -9.45 -9.23
CA MET A 1 15.77 -7.99 -9.23
C MET A 1 15.81 -7.55 -7.78
N PRO A 2 16.82 -6.77 -7.36
CA PRO A 2 16.87 -6.25 -6.00
C PRO A 2 15.64 -5.37 -5.69
N GLY A 3 15.27 -5.27 -4.41
CA GLY A 3 14.11 -4.51 -3.97
C GLY A 3 14.08 -4.31 -2.46
N LEU A 4 12.92 -3.98 -1.92
CA LEU A 4 12.67 -3.67 -0.51
C LEU A 4 13.35 -4.66 0.44
N SER A 5 13.11 -5.97 0.27
CA SER A 5 13.67 -6.98 1.16
C SER A 5 15.21 -7.02 1.11
N ASN A 6 15.82 -6.74 -0.03
CA ASN A 6 17.26 -6.72 -0.19
C ASN A 6 17.88 -5.48 0.48
N VAL A 7 17.18 -4.33 0.42
CA VAL A 7 17.60 -3.11 1.12
C VAL A 7 17.51 -3.29 2.63
N LEU A 8 16.42 -3.88 3.13
CA LEU A 8 16.19 -4.06 4.58
C LEU A 8 17.18 -5.01 5.27
N VAL A 9 17.89 -5.83 4.49
CA VAL A 9 18.92 -6.75 5.01
C VAL A 9 20.32 -6.37 4.52
N ASP A 10 20.50 -5.12 4.11
CA ASP A 10 21.77 -4.53 3.66
C ASP A 10 22.49 -5.31 2.54
N MET A 11 21.73 -6.02 1.69
CA MET A 11 22.29 -6.71 0.52
C MET A 11 22.59 -5.76 -0.64
N VAL A 12 21.83 -4.68 -0.78
CA VAL A 12 21.98 -3.64 -1.81
C VAL A 12 21.66 -2.27 -1.22
N SER A 13 22.17 -1.21 -1.84
CA SER A 13 21.78 0.14 -1.42
C SER A 13 20.34 0.47 -1.86
N PHE A 14 19.76 1.49 -1.23
CA PHE A 14 18.45 2.01 -1.61
C PHE A 14 18.44 2.52 -3.06
N GLU A 15 19.47 3.28 -3.43
CA GLU A 15 19.64 3.89 -4.75
C GLU A 15 19.78 2.84 -5.86
N GLU A 16 20.37 1.69 -5.54
CA GLU A 16 20.50 0.55 -6.46
C GLU A 16 19.18 -0.22 -6.65
N ALA A 17 18.32 -0.22 -5.64
CA ALA A 17 17.05 -0.96 -5.65
C ALA A 17 15.88 -0.17 -6.24
N VAL A 18 15.97 1.17 -6.23
CA VAL A 18 14.93 2.06 -6.78
C VAL A 18 15.05 2.14 -8.29
N ILE A 19 13.92 1.88 -8.96
CA ILE A 19 13.84 1.87 -10.41
C ILE A 19 13.09 3.13 -10.87
N PRO A 20 13.75 4.09 -11.53
CA PRO A 20 13.07 5.24 -12.10
C PRO A 20 12.17 4.81 -13.27
N LEU A 21 10.94 5.32 -13.27
CA LEU A 21 9.92 5.15 -14.30
C LEU A 21 9.50 6.54 -14.83
N LYS A 22 8.86 6.56 -16.00
CA LYS A 22 8.22 7.77 -16.60
C LYS A 22 9.04 9.07 -16.41
N ASN A 23 10.24 9.12 -16.96
CA ASN A 23 11.12 10.30 -16.91
C ASN A 23 11.39 10.83 -15.49
N ASN A 24 11.55 9.92 -14.52
CA ASN A 24 11.86 10.20 -13.10
C ASN A 24 10.73 10.87 -12.29
N TYR A 25 9.52 11.01 -12.84
CA TYR A 25 8.35 11.48 -12.07
C TYR A 25 7.72 10.38 -11.21
N LEU A 26 8.08 9.13 -11.45
CA LEU A 26 7.58 7.97 -10.73
C LEU A 26 8.75 7.02 -10.54
N SER A 27 8.90 6.47 -9.34
CA SER A 27 9.89 5.42 -9.09
C SER A 27 9.20 4.21 -8.48
N LEU A 28 9.79 3.04 -8.71
CA LEU A 28 9.32 1.78 -8.16
C LEU A 28 10.42 1.15 -7.31
N LEU A 29 10.11 0.90 -6.04
CA LEU A 29 10.87 -0.04 -5.21
C LEU A 29 10.11 -1.38 -5.20
N PRO A 30 10.55 -2.39 -5.96
CA PRO A 30 9.89 -3.70 -5.99
C PRO A 30 10.13 -4.46 -4.67
N ILE A 31 9.45 -5.58 -4.45
CA ILE A 31 9.63 -6.39 -3.22
C ILE A 31 11.05 -6.93 -3.04
N GLY A 32 11.74 -7.29 -4.14
CA GLY A 32 13.05 -7.95 -4.09
C GLY A 32 12.95 -9.47 -3.91
N THR A 33 13.96 -10.07 -3.28
CA THR A 33 13.95 -11.51 -2.93
C THR A 33 12.91 -11.78 -1.86
N LEU A 34 11.99 -12.74 -2.07
CA LEU A 34 10.96 -13.04 -1.06
C LEU A 34 11.62 -13.48 0.27
N PRO A 35 11.43 -12.73 1.36
CA PRO A 35 12.05 -13.07 2.64
C PRO A 35 11.28 -14.22 3.32
N PRO A 36 11.95 -15.04 4.16
CA PRO A 36 11.29 -16.10 4.91
C PRO A 36 10.27 -15.55 5.92
N ASN A 37 10.55 -14.38 6.52
CA ASN A 37 9.72 -13.74 7.55
C ASN A 37 9.39 -12.27 7.19
N PRO A 38 8.42 -11.99 6.31
CA PRO A 38 8.10 -10.63 5.86
C PRO A 38 7.71 -9.68 7.01
N LEU A 39 6.93 -10.17 7.98
CA LEU A 39 6.43 -9.37 9.09
C LEU A 39 7.54 -8.88 10.04
N GLU A 40 8.60 -9.65 10.23
CA GLU A 40 9.72 -9.23 11.07
C GLU A 40 10.48 -8.07 10.42
N LEU A 41 10.71 -8.16 9.09
CA LEU A 41 11.35 -7.09 8.33
C LEU A 41 10.51 -5.81 8.33
N LEU A 42 9.19 -5.91 8.16
CA LEU A 42 8.31 -4.72 8.19
C LEU A 42 8.21 -4.07 9.58
N ARG A 43 8.55 -4.79 10.65
CA ARG A 43 8.57 -4.27 12.02
C ARG A 43 9.93 -3.76 12.45
N SER A 44 10.94 -3.94 11.62
CA SER A 44 12.33 -3.65 11.98
C SER A 44 12.62 -2.15 11.97
N ASP A 45 13.66 -1.73 12.68
CA ASP A 45 14.09 -0.34 12.70
C ASP A 45 14.65 0.09 11.33
N GLU A 46 15.17 -0.86 10.56
CA GLU A 46 15.64 -0.65 9.19
C GLU A 46 14.48 -0.24 8.25
N PHE A 47 13.29 -0.82 8.42
CA PHE A 47 12.11 -0.40 7.64
C PHE A 47 11.70 1.03 7.97
N LYS A 48 11.70 1.40 9.25
CA LYS A 48 11.42 2.78 9.69
C LYS A 48 12.46 3.77 9.16
N ALA A 49 13.74 3.40 9.22
CA ALA A 49 14.83 4.20 8.67
C ALA A 49 14.69 4.38 7.15
N LEU A 50 14.31 3.32 6.43
CA LEU A 50 14.04 3.38 5.00
C LEU A 50 12.86 4.31 4.67
N LEU A 51 11.76 4.24 5.44
CA LEU A 51 10.65 5.19 5.29
C LEU A 51 11.10 6.64 5.51
N GLY A 52 12.00 6.88 6.48
CA GLY A 52 12.63 8.18 6.68
C GLY A 52 13.36 8.68 5.43
N LYS A 53 14.23 7.85 4.85
CA LYS A 53 14.94 8.18 3.59
C LYS A 53 13.98 8.44 2.43
N LEU A 54 12.95 7.60 2.28
CA LEU A 54 11.93 7.79 1.25
C LEU A 54 11.23 9.15 1.38
N LYS A 55 10.97 9.61 2.62
CA LYS A 55 10.33 10.92 2.87
C LYS A 55 11.25 12.10 2.55
N GLU A 56 12.57 11.91 2.54
CA GLU A 56 13.54 12.94 2.11
C GLU A 56 13.64 13.06 0.59
N GLU A 57 13.48 11.93 -0.12
CA GLU A 57 13.67 11.83 -1.58
C GLU A 57 12.38 12.03 -2.39
N PHE A 58 11.20 11.75 -1.81
CA PHE A 58 9.92 11.78 -2.51
C PHE A 58 8.88 12.64 -1.81
N ASP A 59 8.14 13.44 -2.60
CA ASP A 59 7.00 14.21 -2.11
C ASP A 59 5.82 13.33 -1.69
N VAL A 60 5.63 12.19 -2.38
CA VAL A 60 4.53 11.25 -2.15
C VAL A 60 5.05 9.82 -2.26
N ILE A 61 4.74 9.03 -1.23
CA ILE A 61 5.09 7.60 -1.16
C ILE A 61 3.79 6.80 -1.15
N LEU A 62 3.64 5.88 -2.09
CA LEU A 62 2.52 4.94 -2.13
C LEU A 62 3.01 3.55 -1.73
N LEU A 63 2.44 3.02 -0.65
CA LEU A 63 2.76 1.69 -0.13
C LEU A 63 1.64 0.72 -0.54
N ASP A 64 1.94 -0.21 -1.44
CA ASP A 64 1.01 -1.28 -1.81
C ASP A 64 1.04 -2.39 -0.77
N CYS A 65 -0.14 -2.87 -0.38
CA CYS A 65 -0.31 -3.83 0.71
C CYS A 65 -1.25 -4.96 0.31
N PRO A 66 -1.03 -6.18 0.81
CA PRO A 66 -1.95 -7.29 0.60
C PRO A 66 -3.31 -7.03 1.29
N PRO A 67 -4.37 -7.81 0.98
CA PRO A 67 -5.68 -7.63 1.59
C PRO A 67 -5.64 -7.71 3.13
N ILE A 68 -6.05 -6.65 3.81
CA ILE A 68 -5.96 -6.50 5.27
C ILE A 68 -6.75 -7.57 6.05
N ASN A 69 -7.83 -8.11 5.46
CA ASN A 69 -8.64 -9.14 6.11
C ASN A 69 -7.94 -10.52 6.16
N LEU A 70 -6.88 -10.71 5.36
CA LEU A 70 -6.17 -11.98 5.20
C LEU A 70 -4.73 -11.93 5.73
N PHE A 71 -4.08 -10.76 5.67
CA PHE A 71 -2.66 -10.59 5.99
C PHE A 71 -2.47 -9.49 7.03
N THR A 72 -1.54 -9.71 7.96
CA THR A 72 -1.22 -8.73 9.02
C THR A 72 -0.34 -7.60 8.50
N ASP A 73 0.36 -7.81 7.39
CA ASP A 73 1.35 -6.89 6.80
C ASP A 73 0.76 -5.49 6.59
N ALA A 74 -0.46 -5.43 6.02
CA ALA A 74 -1.17 -4.18 5.78
C ALA A 74 -1.40 -3.37 7.07
N ARG A 75 -1.59 -4.02 8.22
CA ARG A 75 -1.77 -3.34 9.50
C ARG A 75 -0.46 -2.75 10.02
N VAL A 76 0.64 -3.47 9.84
CA VAL A 76 1.98 -2.99 10.23
C VAL A 76 2.35 -1.77 9.39
N VAL A 77 2.18 -1.88 8.07
CA VAL A 77 2.46 -0.76 7.16
C VAL A 77 1.53 0.42 7.40
N ALA A 78 0.25 0.19 7.66
CA ALA A 78 -0.71 1.23 7.98
C ALA A 78 -0.32 2.03 9.25
N ALA A 79 0.23 1.38 10.27
CA ALA A 79 0.66 2.05 11.51
C ALA A 79 1.84 3.01 11.30
N GLU A 80 2.66 2.77 10.27
CA GLU A 80 3.82 3.61 9.91
C GLU A 80 3.48 4.63 8.80
N SER A 81 2.23 4.65 8.32
CA SER A 81 1.77 5.49 7.21
C SER A 81 1.04 6.74 7.71
N ASP A 82 1.19 7.85 6.99
CA ASP A 82 0.51 9.12 7.33
C ASP A 82 -1.02 9.05 7.07
N GLY A 83 -1.45 8.12 6.21
CA GLY A 83 -2.85 7.81 5.99
C GLY A 83 -3.09 6.59 5.11
N VAL A 84 -4.30 6.05 5.17
CA VAL A 84 -4.71 4.82 4.46
C VAL A 84 -5.94 5.08 3.60
N ILE A 85 -5.93 4.56 2.37
CA ILE A 85 -7.09 4.52 1.48
C ILE A 85 -7.54 3.06 1.32
N LEU A 86 -8.79 2.77 1.69
CA LEU A 86 -9.33 1.42 1.56
C LEU A 86 -9.88 1.18 0.15
N LEU A 87 -9.31 0.23 -0.58
CA LEU A 87 -9.84 -0.19 -1.88
C LEU A 87 -10.90 -1.28 -1.70
N ILE A 88 -12.14 -1.00 -2.13
CA ILE A 88 -13.29 -1.90 -1.97
C ILE A 88 -13.75 -2.35 -3.35
N ASN A 89 -13.82 -3.66 -3.60
CA ASN A 89 -14.37 -4.17 -4.85
C ASN A 89 -15.90 -4.23 -4.74
N SER A 90 -16.60 -3.43 -5.55
CA SER A 90 -18.05 -3.29 -5.47
C SER A 90 -18.85 -4.55 -5.82
N GLN A 91 -18.22 -5.54 -6.45
CA GLN A 91 -18.89 -6.77 -6.89
C GLN A 91 -18.70 -7.91 -5.90
N THR A 92 -17.60 -7.91 -5.15
CA THR A 92 -17.16 -9.09 -4.38
C THR A 92 -16.92 -8.82 -2.90
N THR A 93 -16.70 -7.56 -2.51
CA THR A 93 -16.46 -7.22 -1.09
C THR A 93 -17.79 -6.98 -0.39
N SER A 94 -18.07 -7.72 0.68
CA SER A 94 -19.28 -7.53 1.48
C SER A 94 -19.16 -6.32 2.42
N GLU A 95 -20.29 -5.78 2.88
CA GLU A 95 -20.27 -4.72 3.91
C GLU A 95 -19.60 -5.18 5.21
N GLU A 96 -19.76 -6.46 5.57
CA GLU A 96 -19.13 -7.06 6.74
C GLU A 96 -17.60 -7.05 6.61
N ASP A 97 -17.08 -7.42 5.43
CA ASP A 97 -15.64 -7.35 5.14
C ASP A 97 -15.10 -5.93 5.27
N VAL A 98 -15.83 -4.93 4.79
CA VAL A 98 -15.45 -3.52 4.91
C VAL A 98 -15.43 -3.07 6.38
N ARG A 99 -16.45 -3.44 7.17
CA ARG A 99 -16.49 -3.13 8.61
C ARG A 99 -15.35 -3.80 9.37
N LYS A 100 -15.03 -5.05 9.03
CA LYS A 100 -13.89 -5.77 9.58
C LYS A 100 -12.57 -5.08 9.22
N SER A 101 -12.38 -4.70 7.96
CA SER A 101 -11.18 -3.96 7.53
C SER A 101 -11.02 -2.65 8.30
N LYS A 102 -12.09 -1.88 8.46
CA LYS A 102 -12.07 -0.65 9.27
C LYS A 102 -11.68 -0.94 10.72
N SER A 103 -12.29 -1.95 11.35
CA SER A 103 -11.98 -2.33 12.73
C SER A 103 -10.51 -2.73 12.91
N LEU A 104 -9.91 -3.43 11.94
CA LEU A 104 -8.49 -3.81 11.95
C LEU A 104 -7.54 -2.60 11.80
N LEU A 105 -7.95 -1.58 11.05
CA LEU A 105 -7.21 -0.31 10.92
C LEU A 105 -7.34 0.53 12.18
N ASP A 106 -8.55 0.60 12.77
CA ASP A 106 -8.78 1.31 14.04
C ASP A 106 -7.92 0.69 15.17
N GLN A 107 -7.72 -0.63 15.19
CA GLN A 107 -6.88 -1.32 16.19
C GLN A 107 -5.39 -0.93 16.16
N VAL A 108 -4.93 -0.31 15.08
CA VAL A 108 -3.55 0.18 14.94
C VAL A 108 -3.51 1.69 14.83
N ASP A 109 -4.60 2.37 15.23
CA ASP A 109 -4.76 3.82 15.19
C ASP A 109 -4.45 4.44 13.80
N ALA A 110 -4.70 3.69 12.72
CA ALA A 110 -4.42 4.15 11.38
C ALA A 110 -5.38 5.27 10.95
N ASN A 111 -4.83 6.33 10.36
CA ASN A 111 -5.61 7.44 9.83
C ASN A 111 -6.27 7.07 8.48
N ILE A 112 -7.53 6.65 8.52
CA ILE A 112 -8.29 6.31 7.31
C ILE A 112 -8.73 7.59 6.58
N LEU A 113 -8.05 7.90 5.48
CA LEU A 113 -8.35 9.08 4.65
C LEU A 113 -9.67 8.94 3.88
N GLY A 114 -10.03 7.69 3.55
CA GLY A 114 -11.26 7.39 2.83
C GLY A 114 -11.24 6.00 2.20
N ALA A 115 -12.19 5.76 1.31
CA ALA A 115 -12.31 4.52 0.57
C ALA A 115 -12.58 4.77 -0.92
N VAL A 116 -12.07 3.88 -1.77
CA VAL A 116 -12.31 3.88 -3.21
C VAL A 116 -13.12 2.64 -3.56
N LEU A 117 -14.31 2.85 -4.11
CA LEU A 117 -15.13 1.78 -4.64
C LEU A 117 -14.71 1.47 -6.07
N ASN A 118 -14.09 0.31 -6.28
CA ASN A 118 -13.59 -0.13 -7.57
C ASN A 118 -14.50 -1.19 -8.21
N ASN A 119 -14.34 -1.41 -9.52
CA ASN A 119 -15.07 -2.41 -10.31
C ASN A 119 -16.59 -2.24 -10.31
N LYS A 120 -17.10 -1.02 -10.16
CA LYS A 120 -18.53 -0.74 -10.28
C LYS A 120 -19.01 -0.97 -11.71
N ARG A 121 -19.90 -1.95 -11.90
CA ARG A 121 -20.64 -2.12 -13.15
C ARG A 121 -21.78 -1.13 -13.17
N TYR A 122 -21.82 -0.29 -14.19
CA TYR A 122 -22.93 0.60 -14.46
C TYR A 122 -23.87 -0.05 -15.48
N ASN A 123 -25.18 0.09 -15.29
CA ASN A 123 -26.15 -0.26 -16.33
C ASN A 123 -26.29 0.88 -17.36
N GLN A 124 -26.94 0.61 -18.50
CA GLN A 124 -27.08 1.60 -19.59
C GLN A 124 -27.72 2.92 -19.13
N LYS A 125 -28.72 2.89 -18.23
CA LYS A 125 -29.34 4.10 -17.68
C LYS A 125 -28.37 4.91 -16.82
N GLN A 126 -27.54 4.24 -16.02
CA GLN A 126 -26.52 4.88 -15.19
C GLN A 126 -25.35 5.43 -16.01
N MET A 127 -24.94 4.72 -17.07
CA MET A 127 -23.93 5.25 -18.01
C MET A 127 -24.43 6.51 -18.73
N ALA A 128 -25.70 6.53 -19.14
CA ALA A 128 -26.29 7.70 -19.79
C ALA A 128 -26.28 8.94 -18.87
N SER A 129 -26.49 8.77 -17.55
CA SER A 129 -26.36 9.88 -16.59
C SER A 129 -24.90 10.31 -16.32
N TYR A 130 -23.93 9.43 -16.52
CA TYR A 130 -22.50 9.75 -16.37
C TYR A 130 -21.94 10.51 -17.58
N ASN A 131 -22.40 10.19 -18.80
CA ASN A 131 -21.98 10.88 -20.03
C ASN A 131 -22.43 12.36 -20.12
N TYR A 132 -23.17 12.86 -19.12
CA TYR A 132 -23.56 14.27 -19.00
C TYR A 132 -22.60 15.09 -18.13
N TYR A 133 -21.61 14.45 -17.51
CA TYR A 133 -20.53 15.08 -16.75
C TYR A 133 -19.20 14.96 -17.50
#